data_AF-A0A6P2APM8-F1
#
_entry.id   AF-A0A6P2APM8-F1
#
_cell.length_a   1.000
_cell.length_b   1.000
_cell.length_c   1.000
_cell.angle_alpha   90.00
_cell.angle_beta   90.00
_cell.angle_gamma   90.00
#
_symmetry.space_group_name_H-M   'P 1'
#
loop_
_entity.id
_entity.type
_entity.pdbx_description
1 polymer ?
#
loop_
_entity_poly.entity_id
_entity_poly.type
_entity_poly.pdbx_seq_one_letter_code
_entity_poly.pdbx_strand_id
1 'polypeptide(L)'
;MESATVSRQHLHQLVEQLPATALADATQYLEDLTQRMTQFAQEVELLSIIQRRLPDSQQARWQKLREQFATETLDDRAYQEFLTYSDLLEAWNAERVGAIATLAQLRQVNFQSLYAMLTPPE
;
A
#
# COMPACT_ATOMS: atom_id res chain seq x y z
N MET A 1 17.10 26.14 -15.78
CA MET A 1 15.74 26.14 -15.18
C MET A 1 15.94 26.23 -13.68
N GLU A 2 15.95 27.45 -13.14
CA GLU A 2 16.18 27.71 -11.71
C GLU A 2 14.92 27.34 -10.92
N SER A 3 15.06 26.43 -9.95
CA SER A 3 14.06 26.21 -8.91
C SER A 3 13.99 27.49 -8.06
N ALA A 4 12.96 28.30 -8.27
CA ALA A 4 12.72 29.48 -7.46
C ALA A 4 12.35 29.05 -6.04
N THR A 5 13.32 29.09 -5.13
CA THR A 5 13.07 28.89 -3.70
C THR A 5 12.33 30.11 -3.16
N VAL A 6 11.00 30.09 -3.17
CA VAL A 6 10.21 31.19 -2.61
C VAL A 6 10.34 31.16 -1.09
N SER A 7 10.90 32.22 -0.51
CA SER A 7 11.02 32.32 0.94
C SER A 7 9.66 32.59 1.59
N ARG A 8 9.47 32.10 2.82
CA ARG A 8 8.20 32.26 3.58
C ARG A 8 7.78 33.73 3.74
N GLN A 9 8.74 34.64 3.90
CA GLN A 9 8.47 36.09 3.99
C GLN A 9 7.98 36.67 2.65
N HIS A 10 8.54 36.20 1.54
CA HIS A 10 8.15 36.64 0.20
C HIS A 10 6.74 36.13 -0.16
N LEU A 11 6.37 34.91 0.26
CA LEU A 11 5.00 34.40 0.13
C LEU A 11 3.98 35.25 0.88
N HIS A 12 4.30 35.68 2.12
CA HIS A 12 3.39 36.51 2.91
C HIS A 12 3.09 37.85 2.23
N GLN A 13 4.13 38.52 1.69
CA GLN A 13 3.96 39.79 0.99
C GLN A 13 3.16 39.65 -0.31
N LEU A 14 3.32 38.55 -1.03
CA LEU A 14 2.56 38.27 -2.25
C LEU A 14 1.08 38.00 -1.92
N VAL A 15 0.79 37.30 -0.83
CA VAL A 15 -0.58 37.02 -0.37
C VAL A 15 -1.33 38.31 -0.02
N GLU A 16 -0.68 39.30 0.60
CA GLU A 16 -1.30 40.59 0.92
C GLU A 16 -1.67 41.43 -0.31
N GLN A 17 -1.01 41.18 -1.45
CA GLN A 17 -1.23 41.92 -2.71
C GLN A 17 -2.21 41.22 -3.65
N LEU A 18 -2.68 40.02 -3.31
CA LEU A 18 -3.61 39.27 -4.16
C LEU A 18 -5.05 39.80 -4.02
N PRO A 19 -5.81 39.88 -5.13
CA PRO A 19 -7.24 40.09 -5.06
C PRO A 19 -7.91 38.95 -4.28
N ALA A 20 -8.97 39.26 -3.53
CA ALA A 20 -9.66 38.28 -2.69
C ALA A 20 -10.12 37.01 -3.45
N THR A 21 -10.46 37.13 -4.73
CA THR A 21 -10.81 36.00 -5.61
C THR A 21 -9.61 35.10 -5.90
N ALA A 22 -8.45 35.69 -6.19
CA ALA A 22 -7.22 34.94 -6.42
C ALA A 22 -6.70 34.25 -5.14
N LEU A 23 -6.97 34.85 -3.98
CA LEU A 23 -6.68 34.21 -2.69
C LEU A 23 -7.56 32.97 -2.46
N ALA A 24 -8.86 33.06 -2.75
CA ALA A 24 -9.80 31.94 -2.66
C ALA A 24 -9.42 30.78 -3.59
N ASP A 25 -9.04 31.09 -4.84
CA ASP A 25 -8.58 30.09 -5.81
C ASP A 25 -7.28 29.41 -5.35
N ALA A 26 -6.33 30.19 -4.80
CA ALA A 26 -5.08 29.66 -4.27
C ALA A 26 -5.29 28.75 -3.05
N THR A 27 -6.21 29.11 -2.15
CA THR A 27 -6.57 28.27 -1.00
C THR A 27 -7.21 26.96 -1.45
N GLN A 28 -8.17 27.00 -2.38
CA GLN A 28 -8.80 25.80 -2.91
C GLN A 28 -7.78 24.88 -3.58
N TYR A 29 -6.87 25.44 -4.37
CA TYR A 29 -5.80 24.67 -5.01
C TYR A 29 -4.87 23.98 -3.99
N LEU A 30 -4.49 24.68 -2.91
CA LEU A 30 -3.66 24.11 -1.87
C LEU A 30 -4.40 23.01 -1.08
N GLU A 31 -5.69 23.19 -0.82
CA GLU A 31 -6.54 22.17 -0.19
C GLU A 31 -6.67 20.91 -1.06
N ASP A 32 -6.90 21.08 -2.37
CA ASP A 32 -6.95 19.97 -3.31
C ASP A 32 -5.59 19.25 -3.38
N LEU A 33 -4.49 20.00 -3.35
CA LEU A 33 -3.14 19.45 -3.38
C LEU A 33 -2.84 18.65 -2.11
N THR A 34 -3.14 19.18 -0.93
CA THR A 34 -2.92 18.47 0.34
C THR A 34 -3.76 17.20 0.40
N GLN A 35 -5.02 17.27 -0.01
CA GLN A 35 -5.90 16.10 -0.07
C GLN A 35 -5.33 15.01 -0.97
N ARG A 36 -4.84 15.36 -2.16
CA ARG A 36 -4.20 14.41 -3.08
C ARG A 36 -2.93 13.79 -2.49
N MET A 37 -2.13 14.58 -1.77
CA MET A 37 -0.93 14.06 -1.10
C MET A 37 -1.28 13.07 0.01
N THR A 38 -2.33 13.34 0.79
CA THR A 38 -2.82 12.41 1.82
C THR A 38 -3.35 11.12 1.20
N GLN A 39 -4.12 11.21 0.11
CA GLN A 39 -4.59 10.03 -0.62
C GLN A 39 -3.42 9.20 -1.16
N PHE A 40 -2.42 9.85 -1.74
CA PHE A 40 -1.21 9.17 -2.24
C PHE A 40 -0.47 8.42 -1.13
N ALA A 41 -0.30 9.03 0.05
CA ALA A 41 0.33 8.38 1.19
C ALA A 41 -0.45 7.12 1.62
N GLN A 42 -1.79 7.21 1.71
CA GLN A 42 -2.64 6.07 2.01
C GLN A 42 -2.52 4.96 0.95
N GLU A 43 -2.46 5.30 -0.33
CA GLU A 43 -2.25 4.32 -1.39
C GLU A 43 -0.91 3.58 -1.25
N VAL A 44 0.17 4.30 -0.95
CA VAL A 44 1.50 3.72 -0.77
C VAL A 44 1.51 2.71 0.38
N GLU A 45 0.87 3.04 1.51
CA GLU A 45 0.74 2.13 2.65
C GLU A 45 -0.06 0.88 2.28
N LEU A 46 -1.22 1.04 1.62
CA LEU A 46 -2.04 -0.09 1.18
C LEU A 46 -1.27 -1.00 0.21
N LEU A 47 -0.56 -0.44 -0.75
CA LEU A 47 0.26 -1.21 -1.68
C LEU A 47 1.38 -1.97 -0.97
N SER A 48 1.97 -1.41 0.08
CA SER A 48 2.99 -2.12 0.87
C SER A 48 2.43 -3.37 1.56
N ILE A 49 1.21 -3.31 2.11
CA ILE A 49 0.51 -4.45 2.70
C ILE A 49 0.21 -5.49 1.62
N ILE A 50 -0.28 -5.03 0.46
CA ILE A 50 -0.68 -5.91 -0.64
C ILE A 50 0.52 -6.68 -1.19
N GLN A 51 1.65 -6.00 -1.35
CA GLN A 51 2.87 -6.56 -1.94
C GLN A 51 3.76 -7.30 -0.93
N ARG A 52 3.36 -7.38 0.35
CA ARG A 52 4.11 -8.09 1.38
C ARG A 52 4.29 -9.57 1.00
N ARG A 53 5.54 -10.01 1.01
CA ARG A 53 5.97 -11.39 0.72
C ARG A 53 6.93 -11.88 1.79
N LEU A 54 7.04 -13.20 1.92
CA LEU A 54 8.10 -13.80 2.71
C LEU A 54 9.46 -13.43 2.11
N PRO A 55 10.49 -13.20 2.93
CA PRO A 55 11.86 -13.15 2.46
C PRO A 55 12.24 -14.46 1.73
N ASP A 56 13.14 -14.38 0.76
CA ASP A 56 13.51 -15.52 -0.11
C ASP A 56 13.88 -16.79 0.67
N SER A 57 14.60 -16.65 1.79
CA SER A 57 14.99 -17.78 2.64
C SER A 57 13.79 -18.46 3.31
N GLN A 58 12.82 -17.67 3.76
CA GLN A 58 11.58 -18.17 4.35
C GLN A 58 10.66 -18.74 3.28
N GLN A 59 10.62 -18.13 2.08
CA GLN A 59 9.85 -18.65 0.96
C GLN A 59 10.37 -20.01 0.49
N ALA A 60 11.69 -20.19 0.40
CA ALA A 60 12.31 -21.49 0.11
C ALA A 60 12.02 -22.53 1.19
N ARG A 61 12.04 -22.13 2.48
CA ARG A 61 11.68 -23.02 3.59
C ARG A 61 10.22 -23.44 3.52
N TRP A 62 9.32 -22.50 3.26
CA TRP A 62 7.89 -22.76 3.07
C TRP A 62 7.63 -23.75 1.92
N GLN A 63 8.27 -23.55 0.77
CA GLN A 63 8.15 -24.45 -0.38
C GLN A 63 8.61 -25.87 -0.03
N LYS A 64 9.77 -26.02 0.64
CA LYS A 64 10.26 -27.31 1.09
C LYS A 64 9.28 -28.00 2.04
N LEU A 65 8.70 -27.26 2.98
CA LEU A 65 7.71 -27.80 3.91
C LEU A 65 6.43 -28.23 3.16
N ARG A 66 5.96 -27.46 2.16
CA ARG A 66 4.83 -27.88 1.31
C ARG A 66 5.12 -29.18 0.54
N GLU A 67 6.31 -29.33 -0.02
CA GLU A 67 6.71 -30.55 -0.73
C GLU A 67 6.79 -31.77 0.20
N GLN A 68 7.39 -31.59 1.38
CA GLN A 68 7.43 -32.64 2.39
C GLN A 68 6.02 -33.02 2.86
N PHE A 69 5.10 -32.05 2.94
CA PHE A 69 3.72 -32.28 3.38
C PHE A 69 2.98 -33.11 2.33
N ALA A 70 3.12 -32.72 1.06
CA ALA A 70 2.52 -33.42 -0.08
C ALA A 70 3.07 -34.86 -0.24
N THR A 71 4.28 -35.13 0.24
CA THR A 71 4.92 -36.46 0.19
C THR A 71 4.81 -37.24 1.49
N GLU A 72 4.09 -36.71 2.49
CA GLU A 72 3.93 -37.34 3.81
C GLU A 72 5.27 -37.64 4.52
N THR A 73 6.32 -36.86 4.23
CA THR A 73 7.67 -37.01 4.80
C THR A 73 7.98 -36.00 5.91
N LEU A 74 6.96 -35.28 6.36
CA LEU A 74 7.10 -34.27 7.41
C LEU A 74 7.24 -34.93 8.79
N ASP A 75 8.30 -34.56 9.51
CA ASP A 75 8.39 -34.88 10.93
C ASP A 75 7.57 -33.89 11.78
N ASP A 76 7.34 -34.25 13.04
CA ASP A 76 6.50 -33.47 13.96
C ASP A 76 6.99 -32.01 14.12
N ARG A 77 8.32 -31.80 14.09
CA ARG A 77 8.90 -30.46 14.23
C ARG A 77 8.66 -29.62 12.99
N ALA A 78 8.91 -30.19 11.82
CA ALA A 78 8.62 -29.57 10.54
C ALA A 78 7.12 -29.28 10.42
N TYR A 79 6.26 -30.10 11.05
CA TYR A 79 4.81 -29.95 10.95
C TYR A 79 4.32 -28.74 11.73
N GLN A 80 4.86 -28.53 12.93
CA GLN A 80 4.62 -27.30 13.68
C GLN A 80 5.13 -26.05 12.93
N GLU A 81 6.28 -26.15 12.26
CA GLU A 81 6.80 -25.07 11.43
C GLU A 81 5.90 -24.78 10.22
N PHE A 82 5.40 -25.84 9.56
CA PHE A 82 4.45 -25.73 8.46
C PHE A 82 3.17 -25.02 8.88
N LEU A 83 2.58 -25.41 10.01
CA LEU A 83 1.39 -24.76 10.58
C LEU A 83 1.65 -23.28 10.87
N THR A 84 2.81 -22.96 11.45
CA THR A 84 3.19 -21.57 11.75
C THR A 84 3.25 -20.71 10.47
N TYR A 85 3.83 -21.24 9.38
CA TYR A 85 3.82 -20.53 8.10
C TYR A 85 2.43 -20.43 7.49
N SER A 86 1.60 -21.47 7.60
CA SER A 86 0.22 -21.46 7.11
C SER A 86 -0.59 -20.35 7.79
N ASP A 87 -0.57 -20.30 9.12
CA ASP A 87 -1.30 -19.30 9.92
C ASP A 87 -0.85 -17.87 9.57
N LEU A 88 0.46 -17.66 9.42
CA LEU A 88 1.03 -16.38 9.03
C LEU A 88 0.53 -15.94 7.65
N LEU A 89 0.58 -16.84 6.67
CA LEU A 89 0.17 -16.54 5.29
C LEU A 89 -1.34 -16.33 5.18
N GLU A 90 -2.15 -17.07 5.94
CA GLU A 90 -3.60 -16.86 6.01
C GLU A 90 -3.94 -15.48 6.59
N ALA A 91 -3.31 -15.09 7.71
CA ALA A 91 -3.48 -13.76 8.28
C ALA A 91 -3.08 -12.66 7.29
N TRP A 92 -1.95 -12.85 6.60
CA TRP A 92 -1.50 -11.90 5.59
C TRP A 92 -2.43 -11.82 4.37
N ASN A 93 -3.02 -12.96 3.96
CA ASN A 93 -4.00 -12.98 2.88
C ASN A 93 -5.27 -12.23 3.27
N ALA A 94 -5.76 -12.39 4.51
CA ALA A 94 -6.90 -11.64 5.02
C ALA A 94 -6.63 -10.12 5.05
N GLU A 95 -5.46 -9.71 5.56
CA GLU A 95 -5.02 -8.30 5.53
C GLU A 95 -4.91 -7.77 4.10
N ARG A 96 -4.37 -8.56 3.17
CA ARG A 96 -4.25 -8.19 1.75
C ARG A 96 -5.61 -7.93 1.12
N VAL A 97 -6.58 -8.82 1.33
CA VAL A 97 -7.95 -8.64 0.83
C VAL A 97 -8.56 -7.34 1.36
N GLY A 98 -8.40 -7.08 2.67
CA GLY A 98 -8.84 -5.82 3.28
C GLY A 98 -8.18 -4.59 2.65
N ALA A 99 -6.86 -4.64 2.44
CA ALA A 99 -6.12 -3.54 1.82
C ALA A 99 -6.56 -3.30 0.35
N ILE A 100 -6.83 -4.36 -0.42
CA ILE A 100 -7.36 -4.25 -1.79
C ILE A 100 -8.76 -3.64 -1.77
N ALA A 101 -9.63 -4.01 -0.83
CA ALA A 101 -10.96 -3.43 -0.70
C ALA A 101 -10.89 -1.93 -0.42
N THR A 102 -10.04 -1.50 0.52
CA THR A 102 -9.80 -0.08 0.80
C THR A 102 -9.22 0.65 -0.40
N LEU A 103 -8.25 0.05 -1.10
CA LEU A 103 -7.65 0.65 -2.29
C LEU A 103 -8.66 0.80 -3.43
N ALA A 104 -9.57 -0.17 -3.59
CA ALA A 104 -10.64 -0.11 -4.58
C ALA A 104 -11.60 1.06 -4.29
N GLN A 105 -11.95 1.28 -3.03
CA GLN A 105 -12.76 2.42 -2.60
C GLN A 105 -12.04 3.75 -2.87
N LEU A 106 -10.76 3.83 -2.51
CA LEU A 106 -9.94 5.04 -2.67
C LEU A 106 -9.80 5.44 -4.15
N ARG A 107 -9.61 4.44 -5.02
CA ARG A 107 -9.49 4.64 -6.48
C ARG A 107 -10.83 4.69 -7.21
N GLN A 108 -11.94 4.44 -6.51
CA GLN A 108 -13.29 4.32 -7.09
C GLN A 108 -13.36 3.29 -8.23
N VAL A 109 -12.65 2.16 -8.08
CA VAL A 109 -12.61 1.08 -9.06
C VAL A 109 -13.34 -0.16 -8.54
N ASN A 110 -13.70 -1.05 -9.46
CA ASN A 110 -14.30 -2.33 -9.09
C ASN A 110 -13.30 -3.21 -8.31
N PHE A 111 -13.73 -3.70 -7.15
CA PHE A 111 -12.92 -4.56 -6.29
C PHE A 111 -12.43 -5.83 -7.00
N GLN A 112 -13.29 -6.54 -7.74
CA GLN A 112 -12.93 -7.80 -8.40
C GLN A 112 -11.84 -7.58 -9.46
N SER A 113 -11.95 -6.50 -10.24
CA SER A 113 -10.94 -6.13 -11.23
C SER A 113 -9.59 -5.81 -10.57
N LEU A 114 -9.61 -5.06 -9.47
CA LEU A 114 -8.40 -4.70 -8.73
C LEU A 114 -7.77 -5.92 -8.05
N TYR A 115 -8.59 -6.79 -7.46
CA TYR A 115 -8.17 -8.04 -6.82
C TYR A 115 -7.48 -8.97 -7.82
N ALA A 116 -8.08 -9.19 -9.00
CA ALA A 116 -7.47 -10.02 -10.04
C ALA A 116 -6.13 -9.46 -10.55
N MET A 117 -5.98 -8.13 -10.58
CA MET A 117 -4.74 -7.49 -11.02
C MET A 117 -3.60 -7.58 -9.98
N LEU A 118 -3.94 -7.50 -8.69
CA LEU A 118 -2.96 -7.38 -7.60
C LEU A 118 -2.65 -8.70 -6.89
N THR A 119 -3.40 -9.76 -7.18
CA THR A 119 -3.19 -11.09 -6.59
C THR A 119 -2.77 -12.05 -7.70
N PRO A 120 -1.49 -12.51 -7.73
CA PRO A 120 -1.07 -13.51 -8.72
C PRO A 120 -1.77 -14.85 -8.44
N PRO A 121 -1.99 -15.70 -9.48
CA PRO A 121 -2.48 -17.05 -9.27
C PRO A 121 -1.48 -17.86 -8.44
N GLU A 122 -1.98 -18.65 -7.48
CA GLU A 122 -1.20 -19.58 -6.65
C GLU A 122 -0.67 -20.78 -7.43
#